data_AF-A0A502H0A9-F1
#
_entry.id   AF-A0A502H0A9-F1
#
_cell.length_a   1.000
_cell.length_b   1.000
_cell.length_c   1.000
_cell.angle_alpha   90.00
_cell.angle_beta   90.00
_cell.angle_gamma   90.00
#
_symmetry.space_group_name_H-M   'P 1'
#
loop_
_entity.id
_entity.type
_entity.pdbx_description
1 polymer ?
#
loop_
_entity_poly.entity_id
_entity_poly.type
_entity_poly.pdbx_seq_one_letter_code
_entity_poly.pdbx_strand_id
1 'polypeptide(L)' 'MRPYSTTRRAAAPAPDFLTPDGHLIPRAIGEAALRDSKAILIGDLLVLGNPDVAASVGSRSNW' A
#
# COMPACT_ATOMS: atom_id res chain seq x y z
N MET A 1 -36.73 27.31 7.83
CA MET A 1 -36.05 26.29 7.01
C MET A 1 -34.55 26.59 7.05
N ARG A 2 -33.74 25.79 7.77
CA ARG A 2 -32.28 26.04 7.90
C ARG A 2 -31.57 25.45 6.67
N PRO A 3 -30.72 26.20 5.95
CA PRO A 3 -29.93 25.62 4.89
C PRO A 3 -28.86 24.71 5.52
N TYR A 4 -28.88 23.43 5.17
CA TYR A 4 -27.82 22.50 5.51
C TYR A 4 -26.63 22.81 4.60
N SER A 5 -25.70 23.63 5.07
CA SER A 5 -24.39 23.81 4.42
C SER A 5 -23.61 22.50 4.54
N THR A 6 -23.70 21.65 3.51
CA THR A 6 -22.81 20.49 3.38
C THR A 6 -21.42 21.02 3.08
N THR A 7 -20.64 21.25 4.12
CA THR A 7 -19.21 21.55 3.95
C THR A 7 -18.58 20.24 3.54
N ARG A 8 -18.24 20.10 2.25
CA ARG A 8 -17.51 18.93 1.74
C ARG A 8 -16.16 18.92 2.44
N ARG A 9 -16.05 18.16 3.54
CA ARG A 9 -14.80 18.00 4.28
C ARG A 9 -13.80 17.38 3.29
N ALA A 10 -12.76 18.14 2.94
CA ALA A 10 -11.66 17.59 2.18
C ALA A 10 -11.12 16.37 2.94
N ALA A 11 -10.99 15.24 2.24
CA ALA A 11 -10.33 14.08 2.81
C ALA A 11 -8.90 14.50 3.18
N ALA A 12 -8.46 14.14 4.39
CA ALA A 12 -7.07 14.36 4.77
C ALA A 12 -6.16 13.61 3.78
N PRO A 13 -4.95 14.14 3.48
CA PRO A 13 -3.95 13.41 2.72
C PRO A 13 -3.76 12.03 3.33
N ALA A 14 -3.71 11.02 2.48
CA ALA A 14 -3.62 9.65 2.96
C ALA A 14 -2.19 9.39 3.50
N PRO A 15 -2.06 8.62 4.60
CA PRO A 15 -0.80 8.54 5.35
C PRO A 15 0.29 7.77 4.60
N ASP A 16 1.55 8.02 4.91
CA ASP A 16 2.67 7.21 4.40
C ASP A 16 2.55 5.74 4.86
N PHE A 17 3.21 4.85 4.13
CA PHE A 17 3.18 3.42 4.46
C PHE A 17 4.20 3.10 5.54
N LEU A 18 3.81 2.26 6.49
CA LEU A 18 4.73 1.69 7.47
C LEU A 18 5.24 0.34 6.95
N THR A 19 6.53 0.09 7.01
CA THR A 19 7.09 -1.23 6.70
C THR A 19 7.19 -2.09 7.97
N PRO A 20 7.29 -3.42 7.87
CA PRO A 20 7.38 -4.31 9.05
C PRO A 20 8.58 -4.03 9.97
N ASP A 21 9.65 -3.48 9.43
CA ASP A 21 10.85 -3.02 10.15
C ASP A 21 10.68 -1.61 10.76
N GLY A 22 9.52 -0.98 10.59
CA GLY A 22 9.14 0.27 11.27
C GLY A 22 9.50 1.54 10.50
N HIS A 23 9.94 1.44 9.24
CA HIS A 23 10.25 2.60 8.41
C HIS A 23 8.99 3.17 7.75
N LEU A 24 8.92 4.50 7.66
CA LEU A 24 7.88 5.18 6.90
C LEU A 24 8.35 5.41 5.45
N ILE A 25 7.56 4.91 4.50
CA ILE A 25 7.79 5.06 3.07
C ILE A 25 6.76 6.04 2.50
N PRO A 26 7.21 7.09 1.76
CA PRO A 26 6.31 8.02 1.10
C PRO A 26 5.24 7.31 0.28
N ARG A 27 3.98 7.71 0.44
CA ARG A 27 2.85 7.03 -0.21
C ARG A 27 3.01 6.83 -1.72
N ALA A 28 3.48 7.86 -2.44
CA ALA A 28 3.68 7.78 -3.89
C ALA A 28 4.68 6.67 -4.29
N ILE A 29 5.70 6.43 -3.46
CA ILE A 29 6.71 5.38 -3.70
C ILE A 29 6.11 4.00 -3.42
N GLY A 30 5.39 3.85 -2.29
CA GLY A 30 4.74 2.60 -1.96
C GLY A 30 3.67 2.21 -2.98
N GLU A 31 2.86 3.17 -3.44
CA GLU A 31 1.86 2.95 -4.49
C GLU A 31 2.50 2.53 -5.82
N ALA A 32 3.63 3.12 -6.19
CA ALA A 32 4.39 2.70 -7.37
C ALA A 32 4.88 1.25 -7.22
N ALA A 33 5.46 0.89 -6.07
CA ALA A 33 5.94 -0.46 -5.82
C ALA A 33 4.80 -1.50 -5.82
N LEU A 34 3.64 -1.15 -5.28
CA LEU A 34 2.43 -1.98 -5.33
C LEU A 34 1.95 -2.17 -6.76
N ARG A 35 1.91 -1.07 -7.53
CA ARG A 35 1.53 -1.10 -8.96
C ARG A 35 2.45 -2.00 -9.78
N ASP A 36 3.75 -2.00 -9.47
CA ASP A 36 4.75 -2.82 -10.14
C ASP A 36 4.85 -4.25 -9.57
N SER A 37 3.94 -4.63 -8.65
CA SER A 37 3.97 -5.93 -7.94
C SER A 37 5.29 -6.22 -7.23
N LYS A 38 6.03 -5.17 -6.85
CA LYS A 38 7.27 -5.22 -6.06
C LYS A 38 7.01 -5.10 -4.57
N ALA A 39 5.77 -4.85 -4.17
CA ALA A 39 5.34 -4.83 -2.79
C ALA A 39 3.93 -5.40 -2.66
N ILE A 40 3.54 -5.73 -1.44
CA ILE A 40 2.17 -6.09 -1.05
C ILE A 40 1.77 -5.30 0.19
N LEU A 41 0.46 -5.07 0.35
CA LEU A 41 -0.10 -4.52 1.58
C LEU A 41 -0.65 -5.63 2.46
N ILE A 42 -0.24 -5.63 3.73
CA ILE A 42 -0.76 -6.51 4.78
C ILE A 42 -1.27 -5.62 5.90
N GLY A 43 -2.60 -5.47 6.00
CA GLY A 43 -3.19 -4.44 6.85
C GLY A 43 -2.68 -3.06 6.42
N ASP A 44 -2.05 -2.35 7.36
CA ASP A 44 -1.43 -1.04 7.11
C ASP A 44 0.07 -1.12 6.76
N LEU A 45 0.63 -2.34 6.66
CA LEU A 45 2.05 -2.54 6.42
C LEU A 45 2.36 -2.79 4.95
N LEU A 46 3.35 -2.06 4.42
CA LEU A 46 3.93 -2.27 3.11
C LEU A 46 5.11 -3.24 3.20
N VAL A 47 4.96 -4.41 2.58
CA VAL A 47 6.00 -5.43 2.53
C VAL A 47 6.61 -5.44 1.14
N LEU A 48 7.90 -5.13 1.01
CA LEU A 48 8.60 -5.22 -0.26
C LEU A 48 8.82 -6.69 -0.60
N GLY A 49 8.31 -7.10 -1.76
CA GLY A 49 8.54 -8.42 -2.31
C GLY A 49 9.93 -8.49 -2.93
N ASN A 50 10.77 -9.38 -2.43
CA ASN A 50 11.97 -9.74 -3.17
C ASN A 50 11.52 -10.39 -4.50
N PRO A 51 11.97 -9.89 -5.67
CA PRO A 51 11.56 -10.44 -6.95
C PRO A 51 11.84 -11.95 -7.06
N ASP A 52 12.88 -12.44 -6.36
CA ASP A 52 13.27 -13.85 -6.34
C ASP A 52 12.30 -14.75 -5.54
N VAL A 53 11.68 -14.23 -4.48
CA VAL A 53 10.77 -15.02 -3.62
C VAL A 53 9.41 -15.18 -4.29
N ALA A 54 8.90 -14.14 -4.96
CA ALA A 54 7.64 -14.20 -5.71
C ALA A 54 7.72 -15.19 -6.88
N ALA A 55 8.86 -15.26 -7.58
CA ALA A 55 9.10 -16.26 -8.63
C ALA A 55 9.12 -17.70 -8.08
N SER A 56 9.67 -17.91 -6.87
CA SER A 56 9.73 -19.23 -6.23
C SER A 56 8.36 -19.77 -5.82
N VAL A 57 7.41 -18.92 -5.42
CA VAL A 57 6.04 -19.33 -5.07
C VAL A 57 5.24 -19.73 -6.32
N GLY A 58 5.41 -19.00 -7.44
CA GLY A 58 4.79 -19.37 -8.71
C GLY A 58 5.27 -20.73 -9.24
N SER A 59 6.55 -21.06 -9.06
CA SER A 59 7.10 -22.35 -9.51
C SER A 59 6.69 -23.54 -8.62
N ARG A 60 6.30 -23.32 -7.37
CA ARG A 60 5.92 -24.39 -6.43
C ARG A 60 4.44 -24.80 -6.50
N SER A 61 3.65 -24.08 -7.29
CA SER A 61 2.18 -24.24 -7.38
C SER A 61 1.74 -25.16 -8.53
N ASN A 62 2.66 -25.76 -9.27
CA ASN A 62 2.38 -26.77 -10.29
C ASN A 62 2.54 -28.16 -9.69
N TRP A 63 1.47 -28.72 -9.11
CA TRP A 63 1.26 -30.16 -8.91
C TRP A 63 -0.15 -30.54 -9.38
#